data_AF-A0A2E0X5E6-F1
#
_entry.id   AF-A0A2E0X5E6-F1
#
_cell.length_a   1.000
_cell.length_b   1.000
_cell.length_c   1.000
_cell.angle_alpha   90.00
_cell.angle_beta   90.00
_cell.angle_gamma   90.00
#
_symmetry.space_group_name_H-M   'P 1'
#
loop_
_entity.id
_entity.type
_entity.pdbx_description
1 polymer ?
#
loop_
_entity_poly.entity_id
_entity_poly.type
_entity_poly.pdbx_seq_one_letter_code
_entity_poly.pdbx_strand_id
1 'polypeptide(L)'
;MHGRDRPPWLKPIIATSHAFVVNPDDSNGRLLIRSIVDHYPSIKPIAVDGDGIQPLDFDRIFAESRDSGELPHLFDELIALAEKIIQSGEIESLTALSALKYLIRTLEENRNGSYLAVSQSISLAAYFKNLLDVYLEKIPGIAEHREAYARTVRQAEQELQKTKQEIRDKISEEVRERLPKLGRLAEIAEQIDVLLPPASLPAPSPATDETDIGDQ
;
A
#
# COMPACT_ATOMS: atom_id res chain seq x y z
N MET A 1 -8.10 0.05 40.66
CA MET A 1 -9.37 -0.16 39.93
C MET A 1 -9.95 1.19 39.56
N HIS A 2 -9.88 1.57 38.29
CA HIS A 2 -10.26 2.90 37.80
C HIS A 2 -11.77 2.97 37.51
N GLY A 3 -12.54 3.63 38.38
CA GLY A 3 -13.98 3.85 38.19
C GLY A 3 -14.35 4.96 37.20
N ARG A 4 -13.52 5.22 36.17
CA ARG A 4 -13.66 6.35 35.23
C ARG A 4 -13.90 5.98 33.76
N ASP A 5 -14.16 4.71 33.45
CA ASP A 5 -14.35 4.24 32.05
C ASP A 5 -15.79 4.32 31.53
N ARG A 6 -16.72 4.95 32.27
CA ARG A 6 -18.12 5.08 31.82
C ARG A 6 -18.57 6.53 31.86
N PRO A 7 -18.91 7.12 30.70
CA PRO A 7 -19.34 8.50 30.69
C PRO A 7 -20.69 8.64 31.43
N PRO A 8 -20.91 9.76 32.14
CA PRO A 8 -22.14 9.97 32.92
C PRO A 8 -23.44 9.81 32.11
N TRP A 9 -23.40 10.16 30.81
CA TRP A 9 -24.53 10.05 29.88
C TRP A 9 -24.95 8.61 29.57
N LEU A 10 -24.10 7.61 29.83
CA LEU A 10 -24.39 6.22 29.48
C LEU A 10 -25.34 5.54 30.46
N LYS A 11 -25.30 5.93 31.75
CA LYS A 11 -26.14 5.32 32.79
C LYS A 11 -27.65 5.50 32.53
N PRO A 12 -28.14 6.70 32.17
CA PRO A 12 -29.55 6.89 31.81
C PRO A 12 -30.00 6.04 30.63
N ILE A 13 -29.17 5.93 29.58
CA ILE A 13 -29.49 5.14 28.39
C ILE A 13 -29.59 3.65 28.74
N ILE A 14 -28.62 3.12 29.50
CA ILE A 14 -28.65 1.72 29.97
C ILE A 14 -29.93 1.45 30.78
N ALA A 15 -30.30 2.36 31.69
CA ALA A 15 -31.47 2.20 32.54
C ALA A 15 -32.77 2.19 31.71
N THR A 16 -32.92 3.11 30.76
CA THR A 16 -34.11 3.17 29.90
C THR A 16 -34.19 2.02 28.91
N SER A 17 -33.04 1.55 28.40
CA SER A 17 -32.99 0.35 27.55
C SER A 17 -33.42 -0.89 28.31
N HIS A 18 -32.94 -1.06 29.55
CA HIS A 18 -33.33 -2.18 30.39
C HIS A 18 -34.83 -2.15 30.73
N ALA A 19 -35.37 -0.96 31.05
CA ALA A 19 -36.81 -0.81 31.31
C ALA A 19 -37.67 -1.20 30.09
N PHE A 20 -37.26 -0.82 28.89
CA PHE A 20 -37.95 -1.19 27.66
C PHE A 20 -37.86 -2.70 27.34
N VAL A 21 -36.69 -3.32 27.55
CA VAL A 21 -36.51 -4.77 27.35
C VAL A 21 -37.34 -5.59 28.33
N VAL A 22 -37.44 -5.15 29.58
CA VAL A 22 -38.24 -5.80 30.62
C VAL A 22 -39.74 -5.60 30.41
N ASN A 23 -40.16 -4.43 29.93
CA ASN A 23 -41.57 -4.13 29.64
C ASN A 23 -41.69 -3.24 28.39
N PRO A 24 -41.88 -3.84 27.20
CA PRO A 24 -41.90 -3.10 25.94
C PRO A 24 -43.28 -2.47 25.68
N ASP A 25 -43.55 -1.37 26.37
CA ASP A 25 -44.73 -0.53 26.15
C ASP A 25 -44.37 0.83 25.52
N ASP A 26 -45.38 1.55 25.03
CA ASP A 26 -45.19 2.83 24.34
C ASP A 26 -44.58 3.90 25.26
N SER A 27 -44.80 3.81 26.56
CA SER A 27 -44.24 4.74 27.54
C SER A 27 -42.73 4.52 27.68
N ASN A 28 -42.28 3.27 27.86
CA ASN A 28 -40.88 2.90 27.96
C ASN A 28 -40.14 3.11 26.64
N GLY A 29 -40.82 2.89 25.51
CA GLY A 29 -40.30 3.22 24.18
C GLY A 29 -40.02 4.71 24.03
N ARG A 30 -40.96 5.58 24.44
CA ARG A 30 -40.77 7.04 24.44
C ARG A 30 -39.67 7.49 25.40
N LEU A 31 -39.57 6.87 26.58
CA LEU A 31 -38.50 7.17 27.55
C LEU A 31 -37.12 6.81 27.02
N LEU A 32 -36.99 5.67 26.33
CA LEU A 32 -35.75 5.27 25.67
C LEU A 32 -35.38 6.25 24.55
N ILE A 33 -36.30 6.55 23.64
CA ILE A 33 -36.07 7.49 22.53
C ILE A 33 -35.66 8.86 23.07
N ARG A 34 -36.39 9.37 24.08
CA ARG A 34 -36.08 10.64 24.73
C ARG A 34 -34.71 10.62 25.41
N SER A 35 -34.37 9.55 26.12
CA SER A 35 -33.06 9.37 26.76
C SER A 35 -31.93 9.40 25.72
N ILE A 36 -32.12 8.75 24.57
CA ILE A 36 -31.15 8.79 23.46
C ILE A 36 -31.03 10.20 22.88
N VAL A 37 -32.16 10.89 22.60
CA VAL A 37 -32.16 12.24 22.03
C VAL A 37 -31.54 13.26 22.98
N ASP A 38 -31.91 13.22 24.27
CA ASP A 38 -31.42 14.15 25.30
C ASP A 38 -29.91 14.02 25.51
N HIS A 39 -29.37 12.82 25.32
CA HIS A 39 -27.94 12.55 25.48
C HIS A 39 -27.18 12.51 24.15
N TYR A 40 -27.85 12.57 23.00
CA TYR A 40 -27.23 12.55 21.67
C TYR A 40 -26.11 13.58 21.49
N PRO A 41 -26.22 14.83 21.99
CA PRO A 41 -25.11 15.79 21.92
C PRO A 41 -23.88 15.40 22.75
N SER A 42 -24.07 14.58 23.79
CA SER A 42 -23.01 14.03 24.64
C SER A 42 -22.44 12.72 24.10
N ILE A 43 -23.22 11.99 23.29
CA ILE A 43 -22.75 10.97 22.35
C ILE A 43 -22.14 11.67 21.13
N LYS A 44 -21.24 12.65 21.37
CA LYS A 44 -20.34 13.10 20.32
C LYS A 44 -19.75 11.83 19.67
N PRO A 45 -19.49 11.80 18.35
CA PRO A 45 -18.47 10.86 17.88
C PRO A 45 -17.29 11.07 18.81
N ILE A 46 -16.63 10.00 19.26
CA ILE A 46 -15.38 10.13 19.97
C ILE A 46 -14.47 10.90 19.00
N ALA A 47 -14.50 12.23 19.08
CA ALA A 47 -13.48 13.08 18.58
C ALA A 47 -12.33 12.62 19.46
N VAL A 48 -11.45 11.85 18.85
CA VAL A 48 -10.11 11.69 19.38
C VAL A 48 -9.59 13.12 19.36
N ASP A 49 -9.86 13.87 20.43
CA ASP A 49 -9.33 15.20 20.61
C ASP A 49 -7.83 15.01 20.42
N GLY A 50 -7.31 15.58 19.34
CA GLY A 50 -5.92 15.45 18.96
C GLY A 50 -5.12 16.25 19.98
N ASP A 51 -4.75 15.61 21.08
CA ASP A 51 -4.01 16.17 22.21
C ASP A 51 -2.56 16.51 21.81
N GLY A 52 -2.34 17.25 20.72
CA GLY A 52 -1.02 17.48 20.13
C GLY A 52 -0.39 16.22 19.50
N ILE A 53 -1.16 15.15 19.30
CA ILE A 53 -0.70 13.93 18.63
C ILE A 53 -0.60 14.19 17.13
N GLN A 54 0.62 14.41 16.64
CA GLN A 54 0.87 14.54 15.21
C GLN A 54 0.68 13.18 14.53
N PRO A 55 -0.17 13.06 13.50
CA PRO A 55 -0.35 11.81 12.78
C PRO A 55 0.94 11.42 12.06
N LEU A 56 1.07 10.12 11.76
CA LEU A 56 2.16 9.62 10.94
C LEU A 56 1.99 10.15 9.51
N ASP A 57 3.02 10.81 8.99
CA ASP A 57 3.03 11.37 7.65
C ASP A 57 3.75 10.42 6.68
N PHE A 58 2.97 9.54 6.05
CA PHE A 58 3.49 8.53 5.12
C PHE A 58 4.15 9.16 3.88
N ASP A 59 3.61 10.27 3.39
CA ASP A 59 4.13 10.94 2.19
C ASP A 59 5.47 11.62 2.49
N ARG A 60 5.63 12.22 3.68
CA ARG A 60 6.93 12.74 4.13
C ARG A 60 7.96 11.62 4.27
N ILE A 61 7.61 10.51 4.94
CA ILE A 61 8.53 9.37 5.13
C ILE A 61 8.96 8.80 3.77
N PHE A 62 8.02 8.66 2.84
CA PHE A 62 8.30 8.24 1.48
C PHE A 62 9.22 9.24 0.75
N ALA A 63 8.90 10.53 0.77
CA ALA A 63 9.69 11.56 0.10
C ALA A 63 11.14 11.58 0.60
N GLU A 64 11.34 11.49 1.92
CA GLU A 64 12.68 11.43 2.52
C GLU A 64 13.46 10.20 2.05
N SER A 65 12.84 9.00 2.07
CA SER A 65 13.51 7.78 1.60
C SER A 65 13.78 7.80 0.10
N ARG A 66 12.83 8.29 -0.71
CA ARG A 66 13.01 8.46 -2.16
C ARG A 66 14.17 9.41 -2.47
N ASP A 67 14.20 10.58 -1.83
CA ASP A 67 15.16 11.65 -2.12
C ASP A 67 16.57 11.33 -1.62
N SER A 68 16.70 10.47 -0.60
CA SER A 68 17.99 9.94 -0.16
C SER A 68 18.50 8.77 -0.99
N GLY A 69 17.64 8.15 -1.80
CA GLY A 69 17.95 6.98 -2.61
C GLY A 69 18.29 7.33 -4.07
N GLU A 70 18.47 6.28 -4.88
CA GLU A 70 18.83 6.43 -6.31
C GLU A 70 17.60 6.59 -7.22
N LEU A 71 16.37 6.49 -6.68
CA LEU A 71 15.14 6.55 -7.47
C LEU A 71 15.05 7.81 -8.36
N PRO A 72 15.31 9.04 -7.86
CA PRO A 72 15.25 10.24 -8.71
C PRO A 72 16.19 10.18 -9.91
N HIS A 73 17.42 9.70 -9.70
CA HIS A 73 18.41 9.54 -10.76
C HIS A 73 17.97 8.48 -11.78
N LEU A 74 17.45 7.34 -11.32
CA LEU A 74 16.97 6.27 -12.20
C LEU A 74 15.78 6.71 -13.06
N PHE A 75 14.91 7.59 -12.56
CA PHE A 75 13.87 8.22 -13.39
C PHE A 75 14.47 9.08 -14.50
N ASP A 76 15.43 9.94 -14.17
CA ASP A 76 16.12 10.79 -15.15
C ASP A 76 16.83 9.93 -16.22
N GLU A 77 17.45 8.82 -15.82
CA GLU A 77 18.10 7.89 -16.74
C GLU A 77 17.10 7.16 -17.64
N LEU A 78 15.95 6.70 -17.10
CA LEU A 78 14.88 6.09 -17.91
C LEU A 78 14.35 7.05 -18.96
N ILE A 79 14.12 8.32 -18.59
CA ILE A 79 13.69 9.37 -19.51
C ILE A 79 14.72 9.57 -20.61
N ALA A 80 15.99 9.77 -20.25
CA ALA A 80 17.08 9.99 -21.21
C ALA A 80 17.26 8.81 -22.18
N LEU A 81 17.08 7.57 -21.71
CA LEU A 81 17.15 6.38 -22.55
C LEU A 81 15.96 6.29 -23.51
N ALA A 82 14.75 6.59 -23.05
CA ALA A 82 13.57 6.64 -23.91
C ALA A 82 13.70 7.74 -24.98
N GLU A 83 14.26 8.90 -24.63
CA GLU A 83 14.56 9.97 -25.58
C GLU A 83 15.60 9.56 -26.62
N LYS A 84 16.69 8.88 -26.21
CA LYS A 84 17.70 8.34 -27.15
C LYS A 84 17.10 7.33 -28.12
N ILE A 85 16.20 6.47 -27.64
CA ILE A 85 15.47 5.51 -28.48
C ILE A 85 14.64 6.27 -29.54
N ILE A 86 13.96 7.35 -29.18
CA ILE A 86 13.23 8.21 -30.15
C ILE A 86 14.20 8.89 -31.13
N GLN A 87 15.29 9.48 -30.62
CA GLN A 87 16.25 10.27 -31.39
C GLN A 87 17.09 9.44 -32.37
N SER A 88 17.15 8.11 -32.17
CA SER A 88 17.80 7.20 -33.11
C SER A 88 17.22 7.28 -34.53
N GLY A 89 15.95 7.68 -34.67
CA GLY A 89 15.26 7.75 -35.96
C GLY A 89 14.86 6.39 -36.53
N GLU A 90 15.15 5.30 -35.82
CA GLU A 90 14.91 3.93 -36.28
C GLU A 90 13.45 3.47 -36.11
N ILE A 91 12.65 4.19 -35.32
CA ILE A 91 11.24 3.87 -35.07
C ILE A 91 10.35 4.56 -36.09
N GLU A 92 9.88 3.81 -37.09
CA GLU A 92 8.97 4.33 -38.12
C GLU A 92 7.50 4.40 -37.65
N SER A 93 7.13 3.64 -36.62
CA SER A 93 5.75 3.59 -36.11
C SER A 93 5.40 4.84 -35.30
N LEU A 94 4.49 5.67 -35.84
CA LEU A 94 3.93 6.83 -35.14
C LEU A 94 3.27 6.44 -33.81
N THR A 95 2.67 5.25 -33.73
CA THR A 95 2.07 4.74 -32.50
C THR A 95 3.14 4.44 -31.45
N ALA A 96 4.24 3.80 -31.84
CA ALA A 96 5.34 3.50 -30.92
C ALA A 96 6.03 4.78 -30.42
N LEU A 97 6.24 5.76 -31.31
CA LEU A 97 6.75 7.08 -30.94
C LEU A 97 5.83 7.81 -29.97
N SER A 98 4.52 7.78 -30.22
CA SER A 98 3.53 8.42 -29.34
C SER A 98 3.49 7.76 -27.97
N ALA A 99 3.60 6.43 -27.92
CA ALA A 99 3.66 5.67 -26.69
C ALA A 99 4.92 6.02 -25.86
N LEU A 100 6.10 6.08 -26.50
CA LEU A 100 7.34 6.48 -25.83
C LEU A 100 7.28 7.91 -25.29
N LYS A 101 6.70 8.85 -26.05
CA LYS A 101 6.47 10.23 -25.57
C LYS A 101 5.52 10.27 -24.38
N TYR A 102 4.48 9.45 -24.40
CA TYR A 102 3.56 9.30 -23.27
C TYR A 102 4.28 8.76 -22.04
N LEU A 103 5.12 7.73 -22.19
CA LEU A 103 5.95 7.20 -21.11
C LEU A 103 6.85 8.28 -20.52
N ILE A 104 7.62 8.99 -21.36
CA ILE A 104 8.53 10.07 -20.92
C ILE A 104 7.77 11.08 -20.06
N ARG A 105 6.65 11.59 -20.59
CA ARG A 105 5.84 12.58 -19.87
C ARG A 105 5.28 12.05 -18.56
N THR A 106 4.86 10.77 -18.54
CA THR A 106 4.38 10.12 -17.32
C THR A 106 5.50 10.02 -16.28
N LEU A 107 6.72 9.66 -16.69
CA LEU A 107 7.88 9.61 -15.78
C LEU A 107 8.23 11.00 -15.24
N GLU A 108 8.25 12.03 -16.10
CA GLU A 108 8.52 13.42 -15.72
C GLU A 108 7.51 13.96 -14.71
N GLU A 109 6.21 13.72 -14.93
CA GLU A 109 5.13 14.22 -14.07
C GLU A 109 5.11 13.51 -12.71
N ASN A 110 5.52 12.23 -12.65
CA ASN A 110 5.36 11.39 -11.46
C ASN A 110 6.64 11.11 -10.67
N ARG A 111 7.84 11.48 -11.16
CA ARG A 111 9.14 11.25 -10.48
C ARG A 111 9.17 11.72 -9.02
N ASN A 112 8.45 12.81 -8.72
CA ASN A 112 8.39 13.42 -7.39
C ASN A 112 7.01 13.24 -6.72
N GLY A 113 6.15 12.39 -7.29
CA GLY A 113 4.80 12.13 -6.79
C GLY A 113 4.79 11.27 -5.52
N SER A 114 3.60 10.81 -5.14
CA SER A 114 3.42 9.87 -4.02
C SER A 114 4.02 8.50 -4.34
N TYR A 115 4.14 7.64 -3.32
CA TYR A 115 4.60 6.26 -3.49
C TYR A 115 3.83 5.52 -4.60
N LEU A 116 2.51 5.71 -4.66
CA LEU A 116 1.69 5.09 -5.69
C LEU A 116 2.07 5.59 -7.09
N ALA A 117 2.19 6.91 -7.27
CA ALA A 117 2.54 7.51 -8.55
C ALA A 117 3.91 7.00 -9.05
N VAL A 118 4.91 6.98 -8.17
CA VAL A 118 6.26 6.50 -8.48
C VAL A 118 6.26 5.00 -8.80
N SER A 119 5.62 4.18 -7.97
CA SER A 119 5.59 2.72 -8.17
C SER A 119 4.88 2.31 -9.47
N GLN A 120 3.75 2.95 -9.79
CA GLN A 120 3.04 2.70 -11.05
C GLN A 120 3.84 3.18 -12.27
N SER A 121 4.57 4.28 -12.14
CA SER A 121 5.44 4.78 -13.21
C SER A 121 6.58 3.82 -13.54
N ILE A 122 7.20 3.20 -12.53
CA ILE A 122 8.22 2.15 -12.73
C ILE A 122 7.60 0.90 -13.37
N SER A 123 6.40 0.49 -12.92
CA SER A 123 5.68 -0.64 -13.53
C SER A 123 5.31 -0.38 -14.99
N LEU A 124 4.93 0.86 -15.33
CA LEU A 124 4.71 1.28 -16.71
C LEU A 124 6.02 1.23 -17.52
N ALA A 125 7.14 1.69 -16.96
CA ALA A 125 8.44 1.60 -17.61
C ALA A 125 8.84 0.14 -17.90
N ALA A 126 8.55 -0.78 -16.98
CA ALA A 126 8.76 -2.22 -17.17
C ALA A 126 7.85 -2.83 -18.24
N TYR A 127 6.59 -2.39 -18.31
CA TYR A 127 5.70 -2.76 -19.41
C TYR A 127 6.27 -2.31 -20.76
N PHE A 128 6.74 -1.06 -20.83
CA PHE A 128 7.37 -0.52 -22.03
C PHE A 128 8.65 -1.24 -22.40
N LYS A 129 9.47 -1.67 -21.43
CA LYS A 129 10.64 -2.53 -21.70
C LYS A 129 10.21 -3.76 -22.51
N ASN A 130 9.16 -4.45 -22.06
CA ASN A 130 8.69 -5.66 -22.75
C ASN A 130 8.13 -5.35 -24.15
N LEU A 131 7.46 -4.21 -24.30
CA LEU A 131 7.00 -3.73 -25.61
C LEU A 131 8.20 -3.48 -26.54
N LEU A 132 9.21 -2.74 -26.08
CA LEU A 132 10.41 -2.40 -26.84
C LEU A 132 11.19 -3.66 -27.24
N ASP A 133 11.22 -4.68 -26.39
CA ASP A 133 11.81 -5.98 -26.74
C ASP A 133 11.14 -6.59 -27.97
N VAL A 134 9.81 -6.55 -28.07
CA VAL A 134 9.08 -7.13 -29.22
C VAL A 134 9.26 -6.29 -30.48
N TYR A 135 9.16 -4.97 -30.39
CA TYR A 135 9.15 -4.10 -31.56
C TYR A 135 10.54 -3.74 -32.09
N LEU A 136 11.52 -3.63 -31.20
CA LEU A 136 12.85 -3.11 -31.54
C LEU A 136 13.92 -4.20 -31.71
N GLU A 137 13.60 -5.48 -31.43
CA GLU A 137 14.55 -6.58 -31.59
C GLU A 137 15.15 -6.68 -33.00
N LYS A 138 14.37 -6.31 -34.01
CA LYS A 138 14.75 -6.45 -35.43
C LYS A 138 15.49 -5.23 -35.99
N ILE A 139 15.69 -4.20 -35.18
CA ILE A 139 16.24 -2.92 -35.60
C ILE A 139 17.75 -2.88 -35.29
N PRO A 140 18.62 -2.86 -36.31
CA PRO A 140 20.06 -2.68 -36.10
C PRO A 140 20.36 -1.35 -35.39
N GLY A 141 21.31 -1.33 -34.45
CA GLY A 141 21.77 -0.08 -33.81
C GLY A 141 20.99 0.37 -32.57
N ILE A 142 19.82 -0.21 -32.27
CA ILE A 142 19.03 0.16 -31.07
C ILE A 142 19.19 -0.81 -29.89
N ALA A 143 19.88 -1.94 -30.12
CA ALA A 143 20.06 -3.02 -29.15
C ALA A 143 20.72 -2.53 -27.85
N GLU A 144 21.74 -1.69 -27.94
CA GLU A 144 22.44 -1.15 -26.76
C GLU A 144 21.53 -0.24 -25.92
N HIS A 145 20.74 0.61 -26.56
CA HIS A 145 19.78 1.49 -25.88
C HIS A 145 18.67 0.69 -25.20
N ARG A 146 18.15 -0.34 -25.88
CA ARG A 146 17.15 -1.26 -25.32
C ARG A 146 17.68 -1.99 -24.09
N GLU A 147 18.91 -2.51 -24.18
CA GLU A 147 19.52 -3.24 -23.07
C GLU A 147 19.82 -2.32 -21.88
N ALA A 148 20.32 -1.11 -22.14
CA ALA A 148 20.49 -0.09 -21.12
C ALA A 148 19.16 0.22 -20.43
N TYR A 149 18.10 0.48 -21.19
CA TYR A 149 16.76 0.73 -20.66
C TYR A 149 16.27 -0.44 -19.78
N ALA A 150 16.45 -1.69 -20.23
CA ALA A 150 16.07 -2.87 -19.47
C ALA A 150 16.90 -3.07 -18.18
N ARG A 151 18.16 -2.61 -18.13
CA ARG A 151 18.96 -2.60 -16.90
C ARG A 151 18.47 -1.52 -15.94
N THR A 152 18.23 -0.31 -16.42
CA THR A 152 17.77 0.81 -15.58
C THR A 152 16.38 0.53 -14.99
N VAL A 153 15.47 -0.12 -15.74
CA VAL A 153 14.17 -0.58 -15.20
C VAL A 153 14.39 -1.54 -14.02
N ARG A 154 15.26 -2.55 -14.17
CA ARG A 154 15.55 -3.51 -13.08
C ARG A 154 16.15 -2.84 -11.87
N GLN A 155 17.04 -1.87 -12.08
CA GLN A 155 17.61 -1.07 -10.99
C GLN A 155 16.53 -0.25 -10.28
N ALA A 156 15.62 0.38 -11.02
CA ALA A 156 14.51 1.14 -10.45
C ALA A 156 13.55 0.24 -9.63
N GLU A 157 13.25 -0.97 -10.12
CA GLU A 157 12.44 -1.94 -9.36
C GLU A 157 13.14 -2.38 -8.07
N GLN A 158 14.45 -2.63 -8.11
CA GLN A 158 15.25 -2.99 -6.94
C GLN A 158 15.30 -1.84 -5.92
N GLU A 159 15.57 -0.62 -6.37
CA GLU A 159 15.61 0.56 -5.50
C GLU A 159 14.24 0.87 -4.90
N LEU A 160 13.14 0.63 -5.63
CA LEU A 160 11.79 0.73 -5.08
C LEU A 160 11.54 -0.28 -3.95
N GLN A 161 12.02 -1.52 -4.07
CA GLN A 161 11.90 -2.49 -2.98
C GLN A 161 12.72 -2.09 -1.76
N LYS A 162 13.94 -1.58 -1.97
CA LYS A 162 14.77 -1.04 -0.89
C LYS A 162 14.10 0.14 -0.20
N THR A 163 13.58 1.10 -0.98
CA THR A 163 12.81 2.25 -0.48
C THR A 163 11.61 1.79 0.36
N LYS A 164 10.87 0.78 -0.11
CA LYS A 164 9.75 0.20 0.64
C LYS A 164 10.18 -0.41 1.98
N GLN A 165 11.34 -1.06 2.02
CA GLN A 165 11.89 -1.61 3.26
C GLN A 165 12.30 -0.50 4.23
N GLU A 166 12.99 0.55 3.75
CA GLU A 166 13.35 1.71 4.57
C GLU A 166 12.12 2.41 5.17
N ILE A 167 11.04 2.56 4.39
CA ILE A 167 9.77 3.12 4.87
C ILE A 167 9.19 2.25 5.98
N ARG A 168 9.20 0.92 5.82
CA ARG A 168 8.73 0.00 6.86
C ARG A 168 9.54 0.15 8.14
N ASP A 169 10.86 0.31 8.02
CA ASP A 169 11.76 0.44 9.15
C ASP A 169 11.52 1.76 9.89
N LYS A 170 11.43 2.89 9.16
CA LYS A 170 11.09 4.21 9.72
C LYS A 170 9.72 4.22 10.40
N ILE A 171 8.70 3.62 9.78
CA ILE A 171 7.37 3.50 10.38
C ILE A 171 7.44 2.70 11.69
N SER A 172 8.16 1.57 11.68
CA SER A 172 8.30 0.72 12.86
C SER A 172 9.03 1.43 14.00
N GLU A 173 10.03 2.25 13.68
CA GLU A 173 10.75 3.10 14.63
C GLU A 173 9.82 4.16 15.23
N GLU A 174 9.14 4.96 14.40
CA GLU A 174 8.19 5.98 14.87
C GLU A 174 7.06 5.38 15.73
N VAL A 175 6.56 4.20 15.36
CA VAL A 175 5.53 3.49 16.14
C VAL A 175 6.09 3.01 17.48
N ARG A 176 7.31 2.46 17.51
CA ARG A 176 7.96 1.99 18.75
C ARG A 176 8.20 3.13 19.73
N GLU A 177 8.65 4.28 19.23
CA GLU A 177 8.87 5.49 20.05
C GLU A 177 7.58 6.05 20.61
N ARG A 178 6.52 6.11 19.81
CA ARG A 178 5.23 6.70 20.20
C ARG A 178 4.36 5.77 21.02
N LEU A 179 4.51 4.45 20.86
CA LEU A 179 3.70 3.43 21.53
C LEU A 179 4.55 2.41 22.31
N PRO A 180 5.39 2.85 23.28
CA PRO A 180 6.32 1.97 24.00
C PRO A 180 5.58 0.88 24.81
N LYS A 181 4.32 1.11 25.17
CA LYS A 181 3.48 0.13 25.88
C LYS A 181 2.88 -0.94 24.97
N LEU A 182 2.74 -0.68 23.66
CA LEU A 182 2.33 -1.69 22.66
C LEU A 182 3.54 -2.50 22.18
N GLY A 183 4.75 -1.94 22.21
CA GLY A 183 6.00 -2.68 21.95
C GLY A 183 6.17 -3.90 22.87
N ARG A 184 5.82 -3.78 24.16
CA ARG A 184 5.78 -4.94 25.08
C ARG A 184 4.71 -5.96 24.73
N LEU A 185 3.57 -5.53 24.19
CA LEU A 185 2.51 -6.45 23.75
C LEU A 185 2.88 -7.17 22.45
N ALA A 186 3.64 -6.53 21.56
CA ALA A 186 4.22 -7.14 20.37
C ALA A 186 5.34 -8.14 20.72
N GLU A 187 6.23 -7.82 21.67
CA GLU A 187 7.21 -8.77 22.23
C GLU A 187 6.52 -9.98 22.91
N ILE A 188 5.42 -9.75 23.62
CA ILE A 188 4.60 -10.83 24.20
C ILE A 188 3.89 -11.64 23.09
N ALA A 189 3.46 -11.01 21.99
CA ALA A 189 2.84 -11.70 20.86
C ALA A 189 3.84 -12.56 20.07
N GLU A 190 5.07 -12.10 19.86
CA GLU A 190 6.16 -12.92 19.29
C GLU A 190 6.52 -14.10 20.20
N GLN A 191 6.46 -13.94 21.52
CA GLN A 191 6.63 -15.04 22.48
C GLN A 191 5.45 -16.03 22.49
N ILE A 192 4.27 -15.62 22.01
CA ILE A 192 3.06 -16.45 21.92
C ILE A 192 2.96 -17.16 20.55
N ASP A 193 3.83 -16.86 19.57
CA ASP A 193 3.89 -17.53 18.27
C ASP A 193 4.38 -19.00 18.33
N VAL A 194 4.42 -19.58 19.54
CA VAL A 194 4.51 -21.03 19.79
C VAL A 194 3.13 -21.72 19.75
N LEU A 195 2.01 -20.99 19.62
CA LEU A 195 0.65 -21.55 19.73
C LEU A 195 -0.29 -21.36 18.54
N LEU A 196 0.17 -20.85 17.40
CA LEU A 196 -0.57 -20.95 16.14
C LEU A 196 0.20 -21.83 15.15
N PRO A 197 -0.38 -22.93 14.64
CA PRO A 197 0.32 -23.78 13.69
C PRO A 197 0.59 -22.98 12.41
N PRO A 198 1.71 -23.26 11.71
CA PRO A 198 2.01 -22.60 10.45
C PRO A 198 0.84 -22.82 9.49
N ALA A 199 0.44 -21.76 8.78
CA ALA A 199 -0.50 -21.87 7.68
C ALA A 199 0.10 -22.80 6.62
N SER A 200 -0.25 -24.08 6.67
CA SER A 200 0.03 -25.03 5.61
C SER A 200 -0.78 -24.55 4.40
N LEU A 201 -0.09 -23.91 3.45
CA LEU A 201 -0.62 -23.79 2.10
C LEU A 201 -0.89 -25.22 1.59
N PRO A 202 -2.09 -25.54 1.09
CA PRO A 202 -2.28 -26.83 0.43
C PRO A 202 -1.34 -26.88 -0.78
N ALA A 203 -0.55 -27.95 -0.86
CA ALA A 203 0.33 -28.21 -1.98
C ALA A 203 -0.48 -28.24 -3.30
N PRO A 204 0.09 -27.81 -4.43
CA PRO A 204 -0.57 -27.94 -5.73
C PRO A 204 -0.90 -29.41 -5.98
N SER A 205 -2.16 -29.66 -6.31
CA SER A 205 -2.67 -31.00 -6.63
C SER A 205 -1.81 -31.63 -7.72
N PRO A 206 -1.32 -32.87 -7.56
CA PRO A 206 -0.55 -33.53 -8.60
C PRO A 206 -1.46 -33.75 -9.82
N ALA A 207 -0.94 -33.37 -10.99
CA ALA A 207 -1.50 -33.76 -12.26
C ALA A 207 -1.62 -35.30 -12.29
N THR A 208 -2.83 -35.81 -12.48
CA THR A 208 -3.03 -37.22 -12.80
C THR A 208 -2.49 -37.46 -14.20
N ASP A 209 -1.28 -37.99 -14.25
CA ASP A 209 -0.67 -38.64 -15.40
C ASP A 209 -1.32 -40.04 -15.51
N GLU A 210 -2.45 -40.13 -16.23
CA GLU A 210 -3.02 -41.40 -16.67
C GLU A 210 -2.34 -41.83 -17.98
N THR A 211 -1.20 -42.48 -17.81
CA THR A 211 -0.62 -43.49 -18.71
C THR A 211 -0.24 -44.64 -17.78
N ASP A 212 -0.57 -45.92 -17.96
CA ASP A 212 -0.95 -46.71 -19.13
C ASP A 212 -1.21 -48.18 -18.65
N ILE A 213 -1.86 -49.01 -19.48
CA ILE A 213 -1.87 -50.51 -19.50
C ILE A 213 -2.60 -51.25 -18.35
N GLY A 214 -3.49 -52.25 -18.51
CA GLY A 214 -3.96 -53.06 -19.64
C GLY A 214 -4.67 -54.34 -19.11
N ASP A 215 -5.12 -55.19 -20.04
CA ASP A 215 -5.66 -56.56 -19.88
C ASP A 215 -7.08 -56.77 -19.31
N GLN A 216 -8.07 -56.85 -20.22
CA GLN A 216 -8.87 -58.06 -20.49
C GLN A 216 -9.64 -57.95 -21.82
#